data_AF-A0A0B8WVX4-F1
#
_entry.id   AF-A0A0B8WVX4-F1
#
_cell.length_a   1.000
_cell.length_b   1.000
_cell.length_c   1.000
_cell.angle_alpha   90.00
_cell.angle_beta   90.00
_cell.angle_gamma   90.00
#
_symmetry.space_group_name_H-M   'P 1'
#
loop_
_entity.id
_entity.type
_entity.pdbx_description
1 polymer ?
#
loop_
_entity_poly.entity_id
_entity_poly.type
_entity_poly.pdbx_seq_one_letter_code
_entity_poly.pdbx_strand_id
1 'polypeptide(L)'
;MGMLDRYKKKGGFYQLLQLLETSPAAKREQFLSLIAGESPAWEEALRKRILTITRVYSWDGQYLVEIFSRVQPLTLANAMHGNPPEQVEQLLGCLPPISKRKITDLMAESNPTPAEKSTCISRMLSDVRGFISQGIIRLEKIDPELHVPENIEEMLNLNAFAVPTYDYDVAKKDVKPNVVGESDDVNSQEVDFLKRKMNQLVSEVNALKHENSVLKDKLAQIKKIA
;
A
#
# COMPACT_ATOMS: atom_id res chain seq x y z
N MET A 1 -25.03 2.35 5.03
CA MET A 1 -23.60 2.39 5.38
C MET A 1 -22.97 1.12 4.88
N GLY A 2 -22.11 1.24 3.88
CA GLY A 2 -21.32 0.14 3.34
C GLY A 2 -20.28 -0.35 4.35
N MET A 3 -19.69 -1.51 4.09
CA MET A 3 -18.64 -2.06 4.94
C MET A 3 -17.42 -1.12 4.95
N LEU A 4 -17.13 -0.51 3.80
CA LEU A 4 -15.98 0.36 3.61
C LEU A 4 -16.07 1.66 4.42
N ASP A 5 -17.28 2.14 4.73
CA ASP A 5 -17.49 3.41 5.44
C ASP A 5 -16.80 3.43 6.82
N ARG A 6 -16.61 2.27 7.45
CA ARG A 6 -15.90 2.14 8.74
C ARG A 6 -14.40 2.43 8.64
N TYR A 7 -13.84 2.31 7.44
CA TYR A 7 -12.42 2.41 7.13
C TYR A 7 -12.05 3.72 6.41
N LYS A 8 -13.02 4.54 6.00
CA LYS A 8 -12.83 5.87 5.38
C LYS A 8 -12.42 6.96 6.40
N LYS A 9 -11.59 6.60 7.37
CA LYS A 9 -11.05 7.49 8.42
C LYS A 9 -9.54 7.30 8.50
N LYS A 10 -8.82 8.26 9.07
CA LYS A 10 -7.36 8.19 9.22
C LYS A 10 -6.91 6.86 9.85
N GLY A 11 -6.02 6.14 9.16
CA GLY A 11 -5.50 4.84 9.58
C GLY A 11 -6.45 3.66 9.32
N GLY A 12 -7.64 3.91 8.79
CA GLY A 12 -8.61 2.88 8.44
C GLY A 12 -8.15 2.01 7.27
N PHE A 13 -7.39 2.58 6.32
CA PHE A 13 -6.78 1.80 5.24
C PHE A 13 -5.82 0.75 5.80
N TYR A 14 -4.97 1.15 6.74
CA TYR A 14 -4.03 0.23 7.39
C TYR A 14 -4.74 -0.84 8.22
N GLN A 15 -5.81 -0.48 8.94
CA GLN A 15 -6.65 -1.46 9.67
C GLN A 15 -7.25 -2.49 8.72
N LEU A 16 -7.76 -2.04 7.57
CA LEU A 16 -8.32 -2.91 6.55
C LEU A 16 -7.25 -3.81 5.92
N LEU A 17 -6.07 -3.25 5.66
CA LEU A 17 -4.93 -4.00 5.13
C LEU A 17 -4.51 -5.12 6.08
N GLN A 18 -4.36 -4.82 7.37
CA GLN A 18 -4.02 -5.81 8.40
C GLN A 18 -5.10 -6.91 8.52
N LEU A 19 -6.39 -6.54 8.41
CA LEU A 19 -7.49 -7.51 8.39
C LEU A 19 -7.39 -8.45 7.18
N LEU A 20 -7.09 -7.91 6.00
CA LEU A 20 -6.95 -8.70 4.77
C LEU A 20 -5.73 -9.63 4.83
N GLU A 21 -4.60 -9.16 5.34
CA GLU A 21 -3.35 -9.92 5.46
C GLU A 21 -3.45 -11.07 6.46
N THR A 22 -4.27 -10.92 7.50
CA THR A 22 -4.49 -11.95 8.54
C THR A 22 -5.71 -12.84 8.28
N SER A 23 -6.48 -12.56 7.23
CA SER A 23 -7.64 -13.36 6.84
C SER A 23 -7.26 -14.56 5.95
N PRO A 24 -7.97 -15.70 6.05
CA PRO A 24 -7.83 -16.79 5.10
C PRO A 24 -8.10 -16.34 3.66
N ALA A 25 -7.43 -16.95 2.68
CA ALA A 25 -7.47 -16.53 1.28
C ALA A 25 -8.91 -16.39 0.73
N ALA A 26 -9.79 -17.36 0.97
CA ALA A 26 -11.17 -17.31 0.51
C ALA A 26 -11.94 -16.11 1.09
N LYS A 27 -11.77 -15.82 2.39
CA LYS A 27 -12.42 -14.69 3.07
C LYS A 27 -11.83 -13.35 2.61
N ARG A 28 -10.52 -13.30 2.37
CA ARG A 28 -9.84 -12.14 1.83
C ARG A 28 -10.38 -11.76 0.46
N GLU A 29 -10.50 -12.73 -0.46
CA GLU A 29 -11.07 -12.46 -1.78
C GLU A 29 -12.54 -12.03 -1.69
N GLN A 30 -13.35 -12.65 -0.82
CA GLN A 30 -14.71 -12.19 -0.57
C GLN A 30 -14.76 -10.73 -0.10
N PHE A 31 -13.89 -10.33 0.83
CA PHE A 31 -13.80 -8.93 1.26
C PHE A 31 -13.38 -8.01 0.12
N LEU A 32 -12.38 -8.39 -0.68
CA LEU A 32 -11.94 -7.59 -1.83
C LEU A 32 -13.07 -7.45 -2.86
N SER A 33 -13.81 -8.51 -3.18
CA SER A 33 -14.97 -8.43 -4.08
C SER A 33 -16.08 -7.50 -3.56
N LEU A 34 -16.35 -7.53 -2.24
CA LEU A 34 -17.31 -6.61 -1.63
C LEU A 34 -16.82 -5.15 -1.71
N ILE A 35 -15.53 -4.92 -1.43
CA ILE A 35 -14.92 -3.59 -1.53
C ILE A 35 -14.93 -3.11 -2.98
N ALA A 36 -14.66 -3.97 -3.96
CA ALA A 36 -14.72 -3.61 -5.39
C ALA A 36 -16.12 -3.15 -5.80
N GLY A 37 -17.17 -3.76 -5.25
CA GLY A 37 -18.56 -3.34 -5.47
C GLY A 37 -18.88 -1.97 -4.87
N GLU A 38 -18.21 -1.58 -3.78
CA GLU A 38 -18.38 -0.26 -3.14
C GLU A 38 -17.46 0.82 -3.75
N SER A 39 -16.20 0.47 -4.03
CA SER A 39 -15.18 1.35 -4.61
C SER A 39 -14.04 0.54 -5.26
N PRO A 40 -13.98 0.46 -6.60
CA PRO A 40 -12.90 -0.20 -7.31
C PRO A 40 -11.51 0.39 -7.00
N ALA A 41 -11.42 1.71 -6.81
CA ALA A 41 -10.16 2.38 -6.49
C ALA A 41 -9.57 1.93 -5.15
N TRP A 42 -10.43 1.72 -4.13
CA TRP A 42 -10.00 1.18 -2.85
C TRP A 42 -9.52 -0.26 -2.98
N GLU A 43 -10.24 -1.08 -3.74
CA GLU A 43 -9.84 -2.48 -3.97
C GLU A 43 -8.48 -2.58 -4.66
N GLU A 44 -8.28 -1.81 -5.73
CA GLU A 44 -7.02 -1.81 -6.49
C GLU A 44 -5.85 -1.36 -5.59
N ALA A 45 -6.07 -0.29 -4.81
CA ALA A 45 -5.06 0.23 -3.89
C ALA A 45 -4.69 -0.79 -2.80
N LEU A 46 -5.67 -1.54 -2.27
CA LEU A 46 -5.45 -2.61 -1.31
C LEU A 46 -4.69 -3.77 -1.93
N ARG A 47 -5.09 -4.26 -3.12
CA ARG A 47 -4.40 -5.36 -3.81
C ARG A 47 -2.92 -5.08 -4.03
N LYS A 48 -2.57 -3.86 -4.45
CA LYS A 48 -1.17 -3.43 -4.64
C LYS A 48 -0.37 -3.47 -3.32
N ARG A 49 -1.03 -3.19 -2.20
CA ARG A 49 -0.39 -2.97 -0.89
C ARG A 49 -0.48 -4.13 0.08
N ILE A 50 -1.24 -5.18 -0.21
CA ILE A 50 -1.33 -6.38 0.64
C ILE A 50 0.04 -7.05 0.70
N LEU A 51 0.54 -7.23 1.91
CA LEU A 51 1.73 -8.01 2.20
C LEU A 51 1.38 -9.49 2.26
N THR A 52 2.07 -10.29 1.44
CA THR A 52 1.99 -11.74 1.50
C THR A 52 3.32 -12.32 1.94
N ILE A 53 3.28 -13.54 2.47
CA ILE A 53 4.52 -14.18 2.90
C ILE A 53 5.46 -14.49 1.73
N THR A 54 4.89 -14.80 0.56
CA THR A 54 5.65 -15.00 -0.68
C THR A 54 6.37 -13.72 -1.09
N ARG A 55 5.74 -12.55 -0.91
CA ARG A 55 6.35 -11.24 -1.19
C ARG A 55 7.48 -10.94 -0.22
N VAL A 56 7.28 -11.18 1.08
CA VAL A 56 8.36 -11.05 2.09
C VAL A 56 9.55 -11.94 1.73
N TYR A 57 9.32 -13.22 1.39
CA TYR A 57 10.38 -14.16 1.02
C TYR A 57 11.14 -13.79 -0.27
N SER A 58 10.57 -12.93 -1.10
CA SER A 58 11.23 -12.44 -2.32
C SER A 58 12.20 -11.27 -2.06
N TRP A 59 12.20 -10.70 -0.86
CA TRP A 59 13.10 -9.62 -0.51
C TRP A 59 14.54 -10.09 -0.37
N ASP A 60 15.50 -9.17 -0.54
CA ASP A 60 16.92 -9.49 -0.43
C ASP A 60 17.28 -10.02 0.96
N GLY A 61 18.31 -10.88 0.99
CA GLY A 61 18.80 -11.52 2.21
C GLY A 61 19.14 -10.56 3.35
N GLN A 62 19.57 -9.32 3.03
CA GLN A 62 19.85 -8.28 4.03
C GLN A 62 18.59 -7.83 4.80
N TYR A 63 17.43 -7.82 4.16
CA TYR A 63 16.16 -7.47 4.81
C TYR A 63 15.56 -8.69 5.50
N LEU A 64 15.71 -9.87 4.89
CA LEU A 64 15.28 -11.14 5.49
C LEU A 64 16.00 -11.41 6.81
N VAL A 65 17.32 -11.18 6.90
CA VAL A 65 18.06 -11.38 8.16
C VAL A 65 17.57 -10.44 9.26
N GLU A 66 17.21 -9.19 8.94
CA GLU A 66 16.65 -8.26 9.91
C GLU A 66 15.30 -8.73 10.45
N ILE A 67 14.45 -9.29 9.60
CA ILE A 67 13.14 -9.82 9.98
C ILE A 67 13.32 -11.12 10.78
N PHE A 68 14.01 -12.10 10.22
CA PHE A 68 14.14 -13.44 10.78
C PHE A 68 14.91 -13.48 12.10
N SER A 69 15.84 -12.53 12.33
CA SER A 69 16.55 -12.42 13.60
C SER A 69 15.68 -11.87 14.75
N ARG A 70 14.53 -11.26 14.43
CA ARG A 70 13.60 -10.66 15.40
C ARG A 70 12.33 -11.48 15.60
N VAL A 71 11.97 -12.33 14.64
CA VAL A 71 10.83 -13.24 14.73
C VAL A 71 11.15 -14.41 15.66
N GLN A 72 10.15 -14.89 16.41
CA GLN A 72 10.30 -16.04 17.27
C GLN A 72 10.70 -17.29 16.46
N PRO A 73 11.73 -18.06 16.88
CA PRO A 73 12.23 -19.21 16.12
C PRO A 73 11.18 -20.25 15.73
N LEU A 74 10.25 -20.59 16.65
CA LEU A 74 9.18 -21.55 16.37
C LEU A 74 8.18 -21.02 15.33
N THR A 75 7.87 -19.73 15.37
CA THR A 75 6.99 -19.09 14.37
C THR A 75 7.61 -19.17 12.98
N LEU A 76 8.91 -18.88 12.87
CA LEU A 76 9.63 -18.97 11.61
C LEU A 76 9.71 -20.41 11.10
N ALA A 77 10.06 -21.37 11.96
CA ALA A 77 10.10 -22.80 11.63
C ALA A 77 8.75 -23.30 11.09
N ASN A 78 7.66 -23.04 11.81
CA ASN A 78 6.31 -23.46 11.42
C ASN A 78 5.83 -22.78 10.12
N ALA A 79 6.18 -21.51 9.91
CA ALA A 79 5.79 -20.78 8.70
C ALA A 79 6.54 -21.26 7.44
N MET A 80 7.78 -21.75 7.61
CA MET A 80 8.60 -22.30 6.53
C MET A 80 8.33 -23.79 6.28
N HIS A 81 7.68 -24.48 7.22
CA HIS A 81 7.39 -25.91 7.13
C HIS A 81 6.58 -26.27 5.88
N GLY A 82 7.04 -27.27 5.11
CA GLY A 82 6.40 -27.71 3.87
C GLY A 82 6.66 -26.81 2.64
N ASN A 83 7.51 -25.79 2.75
CA ASN A 83 8.05 -25.11 1.58
C ASN A 83 9.11 -25.99 0.89
N PRO A 84 9.39 -25.78 -0.41
CA PRO A 84 10.44 -26.52 -1.12
C PRO A 84 11.80 -26.44 -0.39
N PRO A 85 12.56 -27.55 -0.28
CA PRO A 85 13.83 -27.56 0.45
C PRO A 85 14.82 -26.50 -0.03
N GLU A 86 14.91 -26.28 -1.35
CA GLU A 86 15.77 -25.26 -1.96
C GLU A 86 15.40 -23.84 -1.49
N GLN A 87 14.10 -23.55 -1.41
CA GLN A 87 13.61 -22.26 -0.92
C GLN A 87 13.90 -22.08 0.56
N VAL A 88 13.72 -23.13 1.37
CA VAL A 88 14.04 -23.11 2.80
C VAL A 88 15.54 -22.86 3.00
N GLU A 89 16.40 -23.54 2.25
CA GLU A 89 17.84 -23.36 2.33
C GLU A 89 18.27 -21.93 1.96
N GLN A 90 17.72 -21.37 0.88
CA GLN A 90 17.97 -19.99 0.47
C GLN A 90 17.56 -19.00 1.57
N LEU A 91 16.34 -19.14 2.11
CA LEU A 91 15.82 -18.27 3.16
C LEU A 91 16.63 -18.35 4.45
N LEU A 92 17.02 -19.56 4.87
CA LEU A 92 17.86 -19.75 6.05
C LEU A 92 19.33 -19.37 5.81
N GLY A 93 19.77 -19.25 4.55
CA GLY A 93 21.13 -18.86 4.18
C GLY A 93 21.52 -17.45 4.63
N CYS A 94 20.54 -16.57 4.87
CA CYS A 94 20.80 -15.22 5.40
C CYS A 94 21.06 -15.20 6.91
N LEU A 95 20.76 -16.28 7.63
CA LEU A 95 20.89 -16.34 9.09
C LEU A 95 22.28 -16.83 9.54
N PRO A 96 22.75 -16.39 10.72
CA PRO A 96 23.94 -16.95 11.34
C PRO A 96 23.81 -18.48 11.56
N PRO A 97 24.91 -19.26 11.53
CA PRO A 97 24.87 -20.72 11.62
C PRO A 97 24.11 -21.27 12.84
N ILE A 98 24.23 -20.61 14.00
CA ILE A 98 23.54 -21.01 15.23
C ILE A 98 22.02 -20.87 15.08
N SER A 99 21.56 -19.74 14.52
CA SER A 99 20.14 -19.49 14.28
C SER A 99 19.61 -20.44 13.22
N LYS A 100 20.33 -20.61 12.10
CA LYS A 100 19.96 -21.57 11.04
C LYS A 100 19.75 -22.96 11.62
N ARG A 101 20.72 -23.48 12.37
CA ARG A 101 20.63 -24.80 13.02
C ARG A 101 19.41 -24.91 13.93
N LYS A 102 19.19 -23.92 14.81
CA LYS A 102 18.04 -23.92 15.71
C LYS A 102 16.71 -23.98 14.96
N ILE A 103 16.56 -23.24 13.87
CA ILE A 103 15.33 -23.28 13.06
C ILE A 103 15.18 -24.63 12.37
N THR A 104 16.26 -25.17 11.79
CA THR A 104 16.24 -26.49 11.15
C THR A 104 15.87 -27.61 12.11
N ASP A 105 16.43 -27.60 13.33
CA ASP A 105 16.11 -28.59 14.37
C ASP A 105 14.63 -28.51 14.75
N LEU A 106 14.10 -27.29 14.97
CA LEU A 106 12.67 -27.09 15.25
C LEU A 106 11.77 -27.57 14.10
N MET A 107 12.16 -27.32 12.85
CA MET A 107 11.41 -27.79 11.68
C MET A 107 11.37 -29.32 11.59
N ALA A 108 12.44 -30.00 12.00
CA ALA A 108 12.51 -31.47 11.99
C ALA A 108 11.70 -32.10 13.13
N GLU A 109 11.59 -31.44 14.27
CA GLU A 109 10.82 -31.90 15.43
C GLU A 109 9.32 -31.56 15.33
N SER A 110 8.98 -30.51 14.59
CA SER A 110 7.60 -30.03 14.44
C SER A 110 6.89 -30.64 13.23
N ASN A 111 5.62 -31.02 13.38
CA ASN A 111 4.72 -31.32 12.28
C ASN A 111 3.47 -30.42 12.40
N PRO A 112 3.57 -29.12 12.09
CA PRO A 112 2.49 -28.18 12.28
C PRO A 112 1.31 -28.50 11.36
N THR A 113 0.11 -28.42 11.90
CA THR A 113 -1.13 -28.47 11.14
C THR A 113 -1.22 -27.27 10.18
N PRO A 114 -2.03 -27.36 9.10
CA PRO A 114 -2.25 -26.22 8.22
C PRO A 114 -2.75 -24.95 8.94
N ALA A 115 -3.54 -25.13 10.00
CA ALA A 115 -4.02 -24.03 10.83
C ALA A 115 -2.88 -23.35 11.60
N GLU A 116 -2.00 -24.12 12.24
CA GLU A 116 -0.84 -23.59 12.96
C GLU A 116 0.14 -22.88 12.03
N LYS A 117 0.38 -23.44 10.84
CA LYS A 117 1.18 -22.77 9.80
C LYS A 117 0.55 -21.43 9.41
N SER A 118 -0.77 -21.40 9.17
CA SER A 118 -1.50 -20.18 8.85
C SER A 118 -1.38 -19.14 9.96
N THR A 119 -1.54 -19.53 11.22
CA THR A 119 -1.37 -18.64 12.38
C THR A 119 0.05 -18.08 12.47
N CYS A 120 1.07 -18.92 12.25
CA CYS A 120 2.47 -18.47 12.26
C CYS A 120 2.78 -17.50 11.12
N ILE A 121 2.22 -17.73 9.94
CA ILE A 121 2.32 -16.80 8.80
C ILE A 121 1.65 -15.47 9.14
N SER A 122 0.40 -15.47 9.64
CA SER A 122 -0.29 -14.24 10.03
C SER A 122 0.46 -13.47 11.12
N ARG A 123 1.08 -14.19 12.07
CA ARG A 123 1.93 -13.60 13.09
C ARG A 123 3.15 -12.92 12.49
N MET A 124 3.86 -13.61 11.59
CA MET A 124 5.02 -13.05 10.91
C MET A 124 4.68 -11.83 10.05
N LEU A 125 3.56 -11.84 9.32
CA LEU A 125 3.09 -10.66 8.58
C LEU A 125 2.81 -9.48 9.51
N SER A 126 2.20 -9.75 10.67
CA SER A 126 1.95 -8.72 11.69
C SER A 126 3.25 -8.15 12.27
N ASP A 127 4.25 -9.00 12.53
CA ASP A 127 5.57 -8.57 13.01
C ASP A 127 6.31 -7.74 11.96
N VAL A 128 6.29 -8.15 10.67
CA VAL A 128 6.88 -7.38 9.57
C VAL A 128 6.23 -6.00 9.43
N ARG A 129 4.90 -5.93 9.50
CA ARG A 129 4.15 -4.67 9.54
C ARG A 129 4.53 -3.80 10.75
N GLY A 130 4.76 -4.42 11.91
CA GLY A 130 5.32 -3.75 13.08
C GLY A 130 6.73 -3.19 12.86
N PHE A 131 7.61 -3.92 12.18
CA PHE A 131 8.95 -3.45 11.85
C PHE A 131 8.94 -2.29 10.85
N ILE A 132 7.98 -2.29 9.92
CA ILE A 132 7.75 -1.18 8.99
C ILE A 132 7.31 0.07 9.74
N SER A 133 6.31 -0.04 10.64
CA SER A 133 5.82 1.11 11.41
C SER A 133 6.86 1.69 12.38
N GLN A 134 7.79 0.86 12.84
CA GLN A 134 8.94 1.28 13.65
C GLN A 134 10.08 1.89 12.83
N GLY A 135 10.01 1.85 11.50
CA GLY A 135 11.05 2.35 10.60
C GLY A 135 12.30 1.47 10.52
N ILE A 136 12.24 0.23 11.05
CA ILE A 136 13.29 -0.78 10.90
C ILE A 136 13.36 -1.19 9.43
N ILE A 137 12.20 -1.54 8.86
CA ILE A 137 12.05 -1.91 7.45
C ILE A 137 11.50 -0.69 6.69
N ARG A 138 12.24 -0.23 5.69
CA ARG A 138 11.85 0.92 4.85
C ARG A 138 11.36 0.44 3.49
N LEU A 139 10.04 0.34 3.33
CA LEU A 139 9.42 -0.19 2.11
C LEU A 139 9.81 0.58 0.85
N GLU A 140 10.14 1.87 0.97
CA GLU A 140 10.55 2.71 -0.16
C GLU A 140 11.83 2.20 -0.85
N LYS A 141 12.66 1.43 -0.15
CA LYS A 141 13.89 0.85 -0.68
C LYS A 141 13.75 -0.61 -1.10
N ILE A 142 12.71 -1.29 -0.63
CA ILE A 142 12.56 -2.74 -0.74
C ILE A 142 11.48 -3.06 -1.76
N ASP A 143 10.31 -2.44 -1.56
CA ASP A 143 9.11 -2.69 -2.34
C ASP A 143 8.18 -1.45 -2.25
N PRO A 144 8.41 -0.44 -3.11
CA PRO A 144 7.71 0.83 -3.04
C PRO A 144 6.18 0.72 -3.19
N GLU A 145 5.69 -0.34 -3.85
CA GLU A 145 4.25 -0.53 -4.03
C GLU A 145 3.53 -0.87 -2.73
N LEU A 146 4.22 -1.47 -1.77
CA LEU A 146 3.68 -1.78 -0.45
C LEU A 146 3.60 -0.57 0.47
N HIS A 147 4.26 0.53 0.11
CA HIS A 147 4.23 1.76 0.89
C HIS A 147 2.81 2.34 0.91
N VAL A 148 2.35 2.70 2.11
CA VAL A 148 1.04 3.31 2.35
C VAL A 148 1.25 4.81 2.62
N PRO A 149 0.91 5.71 1.68
CA PRO A 149 0.98 7.14 1.91
C PRO A 149 0.08 7.58 3.07
N GLU A 150 0.49 8.60 3.82
CA GLU A 150 -0.26 9.08 4.99
C GLU A 150 -1.66 9.63 4.66
N ASN A 151 -1.87 10.09 3.43
CA ASN A 151 -3.11 10.68 2.94
C ASN A 151 -3.88 9.74 2.00
N ILE A 152 -3.58 8.43 2.00
CA ILE A 152 -4.19 7.48 1.06
C ILE A 152 -5.72 7.46 1.15
N GLU A 153 -6.31 7.51 2.35
CA GLU A 153 -7.76 7.52 2.51
C GLU A 153 -8.39 8.77 1.88
N GLU A 154 -7.77 9.93 2.06
CA GLU A 154 -8.23 11.18 1.47
C GLU A 154 -8.16 11.12 -0.05
N MET A 155 -7.05 10.64 -0.61
CA MET A 155 -6.88 10.49 -2.06
C MET A 155 -7.92 9.53 -2.66
N LEU A 156 -8.16 8.39 -2.01
CA LEU A 156 -9.13 7.40 -2.48
C LEU A 156 -10.58 7.89 -2.33
N ASN A 157 -10.87 8.67 -1.29
CA ASN A 157 -12.19 9.26 -1.09
C ASN A 157 -12.49 10.41 -2.05
N LEU A 158 -11.48 11.19 -2.45
CA LEU A 158 -11.60 12.22 -3.48
C LEU A 158 -11.81 11.60 -4.86
N ASN A 159 -11.06 10.54 -5.17
CA ASN A 159 -11.20 9.78 -6.42
C ASN A 159 -12.52 8.98 -6.52
N ALA A 160 -13.25 8.80 -5.41
CA ALA A 160 -14.57 8.17 -5.46
C ALA A 160 -15.61 8.99 -6.25
N PHE A 161 -15.33 10.27 -6.53
CA PHE A 161 -16.17 11.15 -7.36
C PHE A 161 -15.59 11.43 -8.76
N ALA A 162 -14.34 11.02 -9.03
CA ALA A 162 -13.73 11.13 -10.34
C ALA A 162 -14.00 9.83 -11.11
N VAL A 163 -15.04 9.79 -11.92
CA VAL A 163 -15.20 8.74 -12.93
C VAL A 163 -13.96 8.79 -13.82
N PRO A 164 -13.20 7.70 -14.00
CA PRO A 164 -12.13 7.68 -14.99
C PRO A 164 -12.78 7.64 -16.37
N THR A 165 -12.87 8.79 -17.03
CA THR A 165 -12.99 8.82 -18.49
C THR A 165 -11.63 8.39 -19.02
N TYR A 166 -11.53 7.11 -19.41
CA TYR A 166 -10.41 6.60 -20.18
C TYR A 166 -10.47 7.27 -21.56
N ASP A 167 -9.85 8.43 -21.72
CA ASP A 167 -9.63 9.04 -23.02
C ASP A 167 -8.46 8.28 -23.66
N TYR A 168 -8.80 7.27 -24.46
CA TYR A 168 -7.83 6.63 -25.35
C TYR A 168 -7.48 7.65 -26.43
N ASP A 169 -6.29 8.26 -26.28
CA ASP A 169 -5.63 9.06 -27.31
C ASP A 169 -5.39 8.21 -28.56
N VAL A 170 -6.37 8.17 -29.46
CA VAL A 170 -6.24 7.61 -30.80
C VAL A 170 -6.41 8.73 -31.82
N ALA A 171 -5.25 9.22 -32.26
CA ALA A 171 -4.95 9.77 -33.59
C ALA A 171 -6.13 10.36 -34.39
N LYS A 172 -6.18 11.69 -34.43
CA LYS A 172 -6.97 12.48 -35.38
C LYS A 172 -6.79 11.99 -36.82
N LYS A 173 -7.90 11.61 -37.47
CA LYS A 173 -8.09 11.70 -38.92
C LYS A 173 -9.41 12.41 -39.21
N ASP A 174 -9.31 13.40 -40.07
CA ASP A 174 -10.35 14.31 -40.53
C ASP A 174 -11.63 13.62 -41.02
N VAL A 175 -12.78 14.06 -40.49
CA VAL A 175 -14.05 14.16 -41.25
C VAL A 175 -14.86 15.34 -40.68
N LYS A 176 -15.28 16.26 -41.56
CA LYS A 176 -16.17 17.41 -41.31
C LYS A 176 -17.65 17.04 -41.58
N PRO A 177 -18.65 17.84 -41.16
CA PRO A 177 -19.70 17.41 -40.24
C PRO A 177 -21.11 17.36 -40.86
N ASN A 178 -22.08 16.74 -40.16
CA ASN A 178 -23.46 17.26 -40.08
C ASN A 178 -24.31 16.63 -38.95
N VAL A 179 -24.93 17.48 -38.09
CA VAL A 179 -26.38 17.50 -37.66
C VAL A 179 -26.87 16.33 -36.77
N VAL A 180 -27.46 16.41 -35.55
CA VAL A 180 -28.11 17.40 -34.63
C VAL A 180 -28.03 16.77 -33.21
N GLY A 181 -27.75 17.48 -32.11
CA GLY A 181 -28.79 17.99 -31.21
C GLY A 181 -28.60 17.60 -29.73
N GLU A 182 -28.62 18.60 -28.85
CA GLU A 182 -28.93 18.57 -27.40
C GLU A 182 -27.92 17.92 -26.43
N SER A 183 -26.92 18.69 -25.97
CA SER A 183 -26.30 18.55 -24.61
C SER A 183 -25.23 19.61 -24.25
N ASP A 184 -25.14 20.76 -24.93
CA ASP A 184 -24.01 21.70 -24.74
C ASP A 184 -24.13 22.65 -23.52
N ASP A 185 -25.32 22.84 -22.94
CA ASP A 185 -25.52 23.87 -21.90
C ASP A 185 -24.98 23.46 -20.51
N VAL A 186 -24.97 22.16 -20.18
CA VAL A 186 -24.49 21.67 -18.87
C VAL A 186 -22.95 21.64 -18.83
N ASN A 187 -22.33 21.28 -19.96
CA ASN A 187 -20.87 21.18 -20.08
C ASN A 187 -20.19 22.56 -20.00
N SER A 188 -20.82 23.61 -20.53
CA SER A 188 -20.27 24.97 -20.50
C SER A 188 -20.20 25.54 -19.08
N GLN A 189 -21.21 25.29 -18.25
CA GLN A 189 -21.26 25.74 -16.86
C GLN A 189 -20.25 25.02 -15.97
N GLU A 190 -20.05 23.72 -16.19
CA GLU A 190 -19.06 22.94 -15.47
C GLU A 190 -17.62 23.36 -15.84
N VAL A 191 -17.36 23.59 -17.13
CA VAL A 191 -16.07 24.12 -17.60
C VAL A 191 -15.77 25.50 -17.02
N ASP A 192 -16.77 26.38 -16.93
CA ASP A 192 -16.59 27.71 -16.35
C ASP A 192 -16.41 27.67 -14.82
N PHE A 193 -17.08 26.74 -14.13
CA PHE A 193 -16.85 26.50 -12.70
C PHE A 193 -15.43 25.97 -12.44
N LEU A 194 -14.98 25.00 -13.25
CA LEU A 194 -13.63 24.43 -13.16
C LEU A 194 -12.56 25.48 -13.46
N LYS A 195 -12.75 26.36 -14.45
CA LYS A 195 -11.84 27.47 -14.72
C LYS A 195 -11.72 28.43 -13.52
N ARG A 196 -12.84 28.75 -12.85
CA ARG A 196 -12.82 29.59 -11.64
C ARG A 196 -12.07 28.91 -10.50
N LYS A 197 -12.31 27.62 -10.27
CA LYS A 197 -11.60 26.83 -9.25
C LYS A 197 -10.11 26.69 -9.55
N MET A 198 -9.75 26.48 -10.81
CA MET A 198 -8.37 26.43 -11.25
C MET A 198 -7.66 27.77 -11.02
N ASN A 199 -8.29 28.89 -11.37
CA ASN A 199 -7.73 30.21 -11.11
C ASN A 199 -7.57 30.49 -9.60
N GLN A 200 -8.52 30.03 -8.77
CA GLN A 200 -8.43 30.13 -7.32
C GLN A 200 -7.25 29.32 -6.77
N LEU A 201 -7.11 28.06 -7.19
CA LEU A 201 -6.00 27.19 -6.80
C LEU A 201 -4.64 27.75 -7.24
N VAL A 202 -4.54 28.30 -8.46
CA VAL A 202 -3.31 28.96 -8.94
C VAL A 202 -2.95 30.16 -8.06
N SER A 203 -3.95 30.95 -7.64
CA SER A 203 -3.75 32.06 -6.70
C SER A 203 -3.24 31.57 -5.34
N GLU A 204 -3.87 30.54 -4.77
CA GLU A 204 -3.47 29.96 -3.48
C GLU A 204 -2.07 29.32 -3.54
N VAL A 205 -1.73 28.62 -4.62
CA VAL A 205 -0.39 28.07 -4.84
C VAL A 205 0.67 29.18 -4.93
N ASN A 206 0.36 30.29 -5.59
CA ASN A 206 1.27 31.43 -5.67
C ASN A 206 1.45 32.11 -4.30
N ALA A 207 0.37 32.26 -3.52
CA ALA A 207 0.41 32.78 -2.16
C ALA A 207 1.26 31.89 -1.24
N LEU A 208 1.03 30.57 -1.26
CA LEU A 208 1.81 29.60 -0.48
C LEU A 208 3.28 29.58 -0.88
N LYS A 209 3.61 29.67 -2.18
CA LYS A 209 5.00 29.79 -2.64
C LYS A 209 5.67 31.05 -2.10
N HIS A 210 4.95 32.17 -2.08
CA HIS A 210 5.45 33.42 -1.53
C HIS A 210 5.70 33.31 -0.02
N GLU A 211 4.74 32.79 0.75
CA GLU A 211 4.90 32.57 2.19
C GLU A 211 6.06 31.63 2.50
N ASN A 212 6.21 30.54 1.74
CA ASN A 212 7.30 29.58 1.90
C ASN A 212 8.67 30.23 1.61
N SER A 213 8.74 31.14 0.63
CA SER A 213 9.94 31.96 0.39
C SER A 213 10.26 32.84 1.60
N VAL A 214 9.28 33.58 2.11
CA VAL A 214 9.45 34.48 3.27
C VAL A 214 9.90 33.70 4.51
N LEU A 215 9.31 32.52 4.76
CA LEU A 215 9.69 31.67 5.88
C LEU A 215 11.13 31.15 5.75
N LYS A 216 11.56 30.77 4.54
CA LYS A 216 12.95 30.38 4.27
C LYS A 216 13.92 31.52 4.52
N ASP A 217 13.59 32.74 4.10
CA ASP A 217 14.42 33.93 4.32
C ASP A 217 14.54 34.26 5.82
N LYS A 218 13.43 34.21 6.56
CA LYS A 218 13.43 34.37 8.02
C LYS A 218 14.27 33.31 8.72
N LEU A 219 14.16 32.05 8.29
CA LEU A 219 14.92 30.93 8.85
C LEU A 219 16.42 31.10 8.56
N ALA A 220 16.78 31.56 7.36
CA ALA A 220 18.16 31.88 7.00
C ALA A 220 18.72 33.06 7.82
N GLN A 221 17.90 34.07 8.11
CA GLN A 221 18.29 35.20 8.95
C GLN A 221 18.53 34.77 10.41
N ILE A 222 17.66 33.92 10.97
CA ILE A 222 17.85 33.34 12.31
C ILE A 222 19.16 32.54 12.37
N LYS A 223 19.45 31.72 11.35
CA LYS A 223 20.69 30.94 11.25
C LYS A 223 21.97 31.78 11.12
N LYS A 224 21.88 33.06 10.75
CA LYS A 224 23.03 33.97 10.69
C LYS A 224 23.31 34.67 12.03
N ILE A 225 22.36 34.65 12.95
CA ILE A 225 22.43 35.33 14.26
C ILE A 225 22.71 34.33 15.40
N ALA A 226 22.34 33.06 15.23
CA ALA A 226 22.73 31.94 16.10
C ALA A 226 24.07 31.34 15.68
#